data_AF-A0A971PFR9-F1
#
_entry.id   AF-A0A971PFR9-F1
#
_cell.length_a   1.000
_cell.length_b   1.000
_cell.length_c   1.000
_cell.angle_alpha   90.00
_cell.angle_beta   90.00
_cell.angle_gamma   90.00
#
_symmetry.space_group_name_H-M   'P 1'
#
loop_
_entity.id
_entity.type
_entity.pdbx_description
1 polymer ?
#
loop_
_entity_poly.entity_id
_entity_poly.type
_entity_poly.pdbx_seq_one_letter_code
_entity_poly.pdbx_strand_id
1 'polypeptide(L)' 'MIALLLIGFGMVALIQIPGLVRKQWWRELSFFMVLWFMGLILSVMVSIGITLPPISSIINKSLTGILGL' A
#
# COMPACT_ATOMS: atom_id res chain seq x y z
N MET A 1 15.10 -8.39 -3.52
CA MET A 1 13.88 -7.99 -2.77
C MET A 1 12.63 -7.94 -3.66
N ILE A 2 12.67 -7.27 -4.83
CA ILE A 2 11.51 -7.16 -5.74
C ILE A 2 10.83 -8.50 -6.10
N ALA A 3 11.59 -9.58 -6.36
CA ALA A 3 10.99 -10.88 -6.69
C ALA A 3 10.09 -11.43 -5.56
N LEU A 4 10.54 -11.31 -4.31
CA LEU A 4 9.75 -11.71 -3.14
C LEU A 4 8.50 -10.83 -2.97
N LEU A 5 8.60 -9.54 -3.28
CA LEU A 5 7.46 -8.63 -3.27
C LEU A 5 6.39 -9.05 -4.28
N LEU A 6 6.80 -9.32 -5.51
CA LEU A 6 5.88 -9.77 -6.56
C LEU A 6 5.22 -11.12 -6.21
N ILE A 7 5.98 -12.05 -5.63
CA ILE A 7 5.43 -13.34 -5.19
C ILE A 7 4.44 -13.15 -4.03
N GLY A 8 4.79 -12.35 -3.02
CA GLY A 8 3.93 -12.10 -1.86
C GLY A 8 2.62 -11.40 -2.25
N PHE A 9 2.72 -10.27 -2.95
CA PHE A 9 1.55 -9.55 -3.46
C PHE A 9 0.75 -10.43 -4.43
N GLY A 10 1.42 -11.17 -5.33
CA GLY A 10 0.80 -12.08 -6.29
C GLY A 10 -0.01 -13.20 -5.63
N MET A 11 0.49 -13.82 -4.57
CA MET A 11 -0.26 -14.81 -3.78
C MET A 11 -1.53 -14.21 -3.17
N VAL A 12 -1.44 -13.01 -2.59
CA VAL A 12 -2.61 -12.32 -2.01
C VAL A 12 -3.65 -12.04 -3.09
N ALA A 13 -3.23 -11.56 -4.25
CA ALA A 13 -4.10 -11.33 -5.40
C ALA A 13 -4.76 -12.63 -5.88
N LEU A 14 -4.00 -13.71 -6.03
CA LEU A 14 -4.51 -15.01 -6.48
C LEU A 14 -5.50 -15.65 -5.52
N ILE A 15 -5.42 -15.38 -4.21
CA ILE A 15 -6.39 -15.89 -3.23
C ILE A 15 -7.63 -15.01 -3.17
N GLN A 16 -7.47 -13.68 -3.16
CA GLN A 16 -8.61 -12.76 -2.98
C GLN A 16 -9.41 -12.52 -4.26
N ILE A 17 -8.75 -12.29 -5.40
CA ILE A 17 -9.42 -11.97 -6.68
C ILE A 17 -10.45 -13.04 -7.07
N PRO A 18 -10.15 -14.35 -7.12
CA PRO A 18 -11.15 -15.34 -7.53
C PRO A 18 -12.30 -15.44 -6.53
N GLY A 19 -12.05 -15.21 -5.24
CA GLY A 19 -13.10 -15.16 -4.21
C GLY A 19 -14.10 -14.02 -4.45
N LEU A 20 -13.61 -12.83 -4.80
CA LEU A 20 -14.44 -11.65 -5.07
C LEU A 20 -15.15 -11.73 -6.43
N VAL A 21 -14.46 -12.24 -7.45
CA VAL A 21 -15.05 -12.44 -8.79
C VAL A 21 -16.18 -13.48 -8.73
N ARG A 22 -15.99 -14.57 -7.99
CA ARG A 22 -17.03 -15.60 -7.82
C ARG A 22 -18.28 -15.09 -7.10
N LYS A 23 -18.14 -14.12 -6.19
CA LYS A 23 -19.26 -13.46 -5.51
C LYS A 23 -19.89 -12.32 -6.32
N GLN A 24 -19.37 -11.99 -7.51
CA GLN A 24 -19.75 -10.84 -8.33
C GLN A 24 -19.68 -9.48 -7.59
N TRP A 25 -18.79 -9.37 -6.62
CA TRP A 25 -18.62 -8.16 -5.82
C TRP A 25 -17.62 -7.21 -6.49
N TRP A 26 -18.04 -6.64 -7.62
CA TRP A 26 -17.21 -5.77 -8.47
C TRP A 26 -16.79 -4.47 -7.77
N ARG A 27 -17.62 -3.97 -6.85
CA ARG A 27 -17.29 -2.79 -6.03
C ARG A 27 -16.16 -3.12 -5.06
N GLU A 28 -16.30 -4.18 -4.25
CA GLU A 28 -15.21 -4.64 -3.37
C GLU A 28 -13.94 -4.97 -4.17
N LEU A 29 -14.06 -5.57 -5.35
CA LEU A 29 -12.91 -5.91 -6.19
C LEU A 29 -12.14 -4.66 -6.61
N SER A 30 -12.86 -3.59 -6.96
CA SER A 30 -12.25 -2.32 -7.35
C SER A 30 -11.53 -1.66 -6.16
N PHE A 31 -12.16 -1.61 -4.99
CA PHE A 31 -11.52 -1.09 -3.77
C PHE A 31 -10.29 -1.90 -3.38
N PHE A 32 -10.40 -3.23 -3.43
CA PHE A 32 -9.28 -4.13 -3.18
C PHE A 32 -8.13 -3.88 -4.15
N MET A 33 -8.41 -3.81 -5.46
CA MET A 33 -7.38 -3.52 -6.46
C MET A 33 -6.69 -2.18 -6.21
N VAL A 34 -7.46 -1.11 -5.98
CA VAL A 34 -6.89 0.23 -5.73
C VAL A 34 -5.95 0.18 -4.53
N LEU A 35 -6.40 -0.40 -3.41
CA LEU A 35 -5.61 -0.48 -2.18
C LEU A 35 -4.37 -1.38 -2.36
N TRP A 36 -4.52 -2.50 -3.06
CA TRP A 36 -3.45 -3.45 -3.36
C TRP A 36 -2.39 -2.82 -4.27
N PHE A 37 -2.79 -2.10 -5.32
CA PHE A 37 -1.88 -1.36 -6.19
C PHE A 37 -1.14 -0.26 -5.43
N MET A 38 -1.84 0.47 -4.57
CA MET A 38 -1.24 1.53 -3.76
C MET A 38 -0.15 0.97 -2.83
N GLY A 39 -0.44 -0.17 -2.18
CA GLY A 39 0.53 -0.89 -1.36
C GLY A 39 1.72 -1.40 -2.18
N LEU A 40 1.48 -1.94 -3.38
CA LEU A 40 2.54 -2.44 -4.26
C LEU A 40 3.47 -1.30 -4.69
N ILE A 41 2.93 -0.16 -5.13
CA ILE A 41 3.71 1.01 -5.53
C ILE A 41 4.57 1.51 -4.36
N LEU A 42 4.00 1.63 -3.16
CA LEU A 42 4.75 2.01 -1.96
C LEU A 42 5.87 1.01 -1.66
N SER A 43 5.58 -0.28 -1.74
CA SER A 43 6.57 -1.32 -1.46
C SER A 43 7.70 -1.35 -2.48
N VAL A 44 7.38 -1.08 -3.75
CA VAL A 44 8.38 -0.92 -4.82
C VAL A 44 9.24 0.33 -4.56
N MET A 45 8.64 1.46 -4.20
CA MET A 45 9.41 2.67 -3.82
C MET A 45 10.40 2.38 -2.68
N VAL A 46 9.93 1.74 -1.60
CA VAL A 46 10.78 1.34 -0.47
C VAL A 46 11.88 0.39 -0.94
N SER A 47 11.55 -0.59 -1.79
CA SER A 47 12.53 -1.57 -2.29
C SER A 47 13.58 -0.99 -3.23
N ILE A 48 13.31 0.15 -3.88
CA ILE A 48 14.29 0.89 -4.71
C ILE A 48 15.20 1.77 -3.82
N GLY A 49 14.92 1.87 -2.52
CA GLY A 49 15.70 2.63 -1.55
C GLY A 49 15.19 4.05 -1.32
N ILE A 50 13.97 4.36 -1.77
CA ILE A 50 13.31 5.62 -1.41
C ILE A 50 12.93 5.53 0.06
N THR A 51 13.67 6.27 0.90
CA THR A 51 13.38 6.39 2.32
C THR A 51 12.15 7.28 2.50
N LEU A 52 11.01 6.68 2.81
CA LEU A 52 9.85 7.47 3.21
C LEU A 52 10.18 8.14 4.56
N PRO A 53 10.03 9.48 4.66
CA PRO A 53 10.22 10.15 5.93
C PRO A 53 9.25 9.54 6.94
N PRO A 54 9.71 9.24 8.17
CA PRO A 54 8.84 8.66 9.18
C PRO A 54 7.68 9.62 9.43
N ILE A 55 6.46 9.10 9.47
CA ILE A 55 5.24 9.90 9.63
C ILE A 55 5.32 10.78 10.89
N SER A 56 6.05 10.32 11.92
CA SER A 56 6.36 11.11 13.11
C SER A 56 7.09 12.42 12.82
N SER A 57 7.96 12.47 11.82
CA SER A 57 8.64 13.71 11.42
C SER A 57 7.69 14.71 10.76
N ILE A 58 6.72 14.21 9.98
CA ILE A 58 5.69 15.03 9.33
C ILE A 58 4.70 15.55 10.39
N ILE A 59 4.24 14.68 11.27
CA ILE A 59 3.34 15.03 12.37
C ILE A 59 3.99 16.04 13.30
N ASN A 60 5.24 15.81 13.71
CA ASN A 60 5.96 16.74 14.59
C ASN A 60 6.15 18.09 13.92
N LYS A 61 6.44 18.14 12.61
CA LYS A 61 6.60 19.39 11.86
C LYS A 61 5.28 20.18 11.73
N SER A 62 4.17 19.48 11.53
CA SER A 62 2.84 20.12 11.53
C SER A 62 2.41 20.56 12.93
N LEU A 63 2.69 19.76 13.96
CA LEU A 63 2.37 20.09 15.35
C LEU A 63 3.21 21.28 15.85
N THR A 64 4.51 21.33 15.59
CA THR A 64 5.35 22.50 15.91
C THR A 64 4.92 23.73 15.12
N GLY A 65 4.56 23.59 13.84
CA GLY A 65 4.01 24.68 13.03
C GLY A 65 2.66 25.23 13.51
N ILE A 66 1.80 24.39 14.10
CA ILE A 66 0.50 24.78 14.67
C ILE A 66 0.65 25.33 16.10
N LEU A 67 1.56 24.74 16.89
CA LEU A 67 1.80 25.11 18.29
C LEU A 67 2.78 26.27 18.46
N GLY A 68 3.48 26.69 17.41
CA GLY A 68 4.41 27.82 17.44
C GLY A 68 5.67 27.60 18.29
N LEU A 69 6.11 26.33 18.42
CA LEU A 69 7.33 25.92 19.13
C LEU A 69 8.50 25.69 18.16
#